data_AF-A0A8C6VSG3-F1
#
_entry.id   AF-A0A8C6VSG3-F1
#
_cell.length_a   1.000
_cell.length_b   1.000
_cell.length_c   1.000
_cell.angle_alpha   90.00
_cell.angle_beta   90.00
_cell.angle_gamma   90.00
#
_symmetry.space_group_name_H-M   'P 1'
#
loop_
_entity.id
_entity.type
_entity.pdbx_description
1 polymer ?
#
loop_
_entity_poly.entity_id
_entity_poly.type
_entity_poly.pdbx_seq_one_letter_code
_entity_poly.pdbx_strand_id
1 'polypeptide(L)'
;MNRDWRVSGLLVQLPLPDHINERAVCNAIAPEKDVDGFHIVNIGKLCLDQRSMVPATPAAVWEIIKRAGIETVGKNVLVAGRSKNVGMPIAMLLHTDRHHERPGEVETVVWNSRYPFCRPWMMHVMPLQCQAWIHRVKRDV
;
A
#
# COMPACT_ATOMS: atom_id res chain seq x y z
N MET A 1 0.18 22.17 17.46
CA MET A 1 -0.61 21.54 16.38
C MET A 1 -1.40 20.33 16.85
N ASN A 2 -0.77 19.22 17.30
CA ASN A 2 -1.52 18.04 17.79
C ASN A 2 -2.59 18.38 18.85
N ARG A 3 -2.26 19.24 19.81
CA ARG A 3 -3.18 19.68 20.88
C ARG A 3 -4.16 20.78 20.47
N ASP A 4 -4.06 21.34 19.26
CA ASP A 4 -4.98 22.39 18.80
C ASP A 4 -6.24 21.74 18.24
N TRP A 5 -7.39 21.98 18.87
CA TRP A 5 -8.69 21.42 18.47
C TRP A 5 -9.19 21.96 17.13
N ARG A 6 -8.68 23.11 16.67
CA ARG A 6 -9.01 23.69 15.35
C ARG A 6 -8.30 22.98 14.21
N VAL A 7 -7.31 22.14 14.52
CA VAL A 7 -6.53 21.38 13.53
C VAL A 7 -7.03 19.94 13.51
N SER A 8 -7.72 19.56 12.44
CA SER A 8 -8.28 18.21 12.26
C SER A 8 -7.28 17.20 11.72
N GLY A 9 -6.22 17.66 11.04
CA GLY A 9 -5.26 16.80 10.38
C GLY A 9 -3.91 17.47 10.16
N LEU A 10 -2.86 16.66 10.07
CA LEU A 10 -1.48 17.05 9.84
C LEU A 10 -0.89 16.21 8.73
N LEU A 11 -0.27 16.90 7.77
CA LEU A 11 0.40 16.33 6.62
C LEU A 11 1.88 16.72 6.68
N VAL A 12 2.76 15.77 6.35
CA VAL A 12 4.21 16.01 6.30
C VAL A 12 4.66 15.84 4.87
N GLN A 13 5.15 16.93 4.27
CA GLN A 13 5.72 16.87 2.95
C GLN A 13 7.04 16.08 2.97
N LEU A 14 7.07 14.98 2.23
CA LEU A 14 8.27 14.14 2.01
C LEU A 14 8.86 14.39 0.60
N PRO A 15 10.16 14.12 0.37
CA PRO A 15 11.14 13.68 1.37
C PRO A 15 11.61 14.83 2.27
N LEU A 16 12.02 14.49 3.50
CA LEU A 16 12.67 15.46 4.39
C LEU A 16 14.18 15.54 4.10
N PRO A 17 14.88 16.61 4.52
CA PRO A 17 16.34 16.66 4.50
C PRO A 17 16.97 15.46 5.22
N ASP A 18 18.09 14.93 4.68
CA ASP A 18 18.70 13.67 5.13
C ASP A 18 19.05 13.57 6.62
N HIS A 19 19.29 14.72 7.26
CA HIS A 19 19.60 14.78 8.69
C HIS A 19 18.35 14.67 9.60
N ILE A 20 17.15 14.69 9.02
CA ILE A 20 15.88 14.60 9.74
C ILE A 20 15.31 13.19 9.58
N ASN A 21 14.98 12.57 10.72
CA ASN A 21 14.37 11.25 10.71
C ASN A 21 12.87 11.34 10.37
N GLU A 22 12.53 11.04 9.12
CA GLU A 22 11.14 11.00 8.63
C GLU A 22 10.19 10.20 9.52
N ARG A 23 10.61 9.01 9.99
CA ARG A 23 9.76 8.18 10.85
C ARG A 23 9.52 8.83 12.20
N ALA A 24 10.51 9.53 12.75
CA ALA A 24 10.33 10.24 14.01
C ALA A 24 9.32 11.38 13.85
N VAL A 25 9.37 12.11 12.73
CA VAL A 25 8.41 13.19 12.44
C VAL A 25 7.00 12.63 12.22
N CYS A 26 6.83 11.61 11.38
CA CYS A 26 5.52 10.99 11.15
C CYS A 26 4.92 10.39 12.44
N ASN A 27 5.75 9.76 13.29
CA ASN A 27 5.29 9.21 14.56
C ASN A 27 5.05 10.26 15.65
N ALA A 28 5.51 11.50 15.47
CA ALA A 28 5.20 12.59 16.40
C ALA A 28 3.79 13.16 16.18
N ILE A 29 3.16 12.90 15.03
CA ILE A 29 1.77 13.27 14.74
C ILE A 29 0.83 12.35 15.52
N ALA A 30 -0.21 12.92 16.13
CA ALA A 30 -1.24 12.10 16.79
C ALA A 30 -1.92 11.17 15.75
N PRO A 31 -2.09 9.86 16.01
CA PRO A 31 -2.63 8.92 15.03
C PRO A 31 -3.96 9.36 14.41
N GLU A 32 -4.84 9.97 15.20
CA GLU A 32 -6.15 10.46 14.78
C GLU A 32 -6.09 11.71 13.89
N LYS A 33 -4.93 12.40 13.84
CA LYS A 33 -4.67 13.56 12.98
C LYS A 33 -3.70 13.25 11.83
N ASP A 34 -3.21 12.02 11.73
CA ASP A 34 -2.28 11.60 10.67
C ASP A 34 -3.04 11.35 9.37
N VAL A 35 -3.23 12.41 8.57
CA VAL A 35 -3.96 12.32 7.29
C VAL A 35 -3.14 11.64 6.19
N ASP A 36 -1.82 11.53 6.36
CA ASP A 36 -0.94 10.79 5.45
C ASP A 36 -0.92 9.29 5.73
N GLY A 37 -1.38 8.85 6.91
CA GLY A 37 -1.46 7.45 7.30
C GLY A 37 -0.11 6.79 7.59
N PHE A 38 0.96 7.56 7.83
CA PHE A 38 2.31 7.03 8.04
C PHE A 38 2.66 6.78 9.51
N HIS A 39 1.78 7.15 10.45
CA HIS A 39 1.95 6.86 11.86
C HIS A 39 1.92 5.34 12.09
N ILE A 40 2.86 4.83 12.91
CA ILE A 40 3.05 3.38 13.10
C ILE A 40 1.79 2.65 13.58
N VAL A 41 0.98 3.29 14.42
CA VAL A 41 -0.32 2.76 14.88
C VAL A 41 -1.30 2.62 13.72
N ASN A 42 -1.35 3.58 12.79
CA ASN A 42 -2.27 3.53 11.65
C ASN A 42 -1.88 2.44 10.66
N ILE A 43 -0.57 2.30 10.38
CA ILE A 43 -0.03 1.22 9.57
C ILE A 43 -0.28 -0.13 10.25
N GLY A 44 0.04 -0.26 11.54
CA GLY A 44 -0.17 -1.51 12.29
C GLY A 44 -1.64 -1.95 12.31
N LYS A 45 -2.56 -1.00 12.50
CA LYS A 45 -4.00 -1.25 12.37
C LYS A 45 -4.39 -1.69 10.95
N LEU A 46 -3.86 -1.04 9.92
CA LEU A 46 -4.08 -1.47 8.53
C LEU A 46 -3.57 -2.91 8.30
N CYS A 47 -2.42 -3.26 8.88
CA CYS A 47 -1.87 -4.62 8.78
C CYS A 47 -2.77 -5.68 9.39
N LEU A 48 -3.51 -5.31 10.44
CA LEU A 48 -4.41 -6.20 11.18
C LEU A 48 -5.86 -6.11 10.68
N ASP A 49 -6.09 -5.45 9.55
CA ASP A 49 -7.41 -5.10 9.04
C ASP A 49 -8.31 -4.47 10.11
N GLN A 50 -7.80 -3.41 10.73
CA GLN A 50 -8.54 -2.58 11.69
C GLN A 50 -8.77 -1.19 11.12
N ARG A 51 -9.79 -0.50 11.63
CA ARG A 51 -10.08 0.90 11.28
C ARG A 51 -8.91 1.81 11.64
N SER A 52 -8.33 2.46 10.63
CA SER A 52 -7.28 3.47 10.75
C SER A 52 -7.29 4.44 9.58
N MET A 53 -6.48 5.49 9.69
CA MET A 53 -6.07 6.27 8.52
C MET A 53 -5.21 5.39 7.62
N VAL A 54 -5.55 5.32 6.35
CA VAL A 54 -4.82 4.55 5.34
C VAL A 54 -3.93 5.50 4.56
N PRO A 55 -2.71 5.10 4.17
CA PRO A 55 -1.86 5.97 3.39
C PRO A 55 -2.55 6.47 2.11
N ALA A 56 -2.42 7.77 1.86
CA ALA A 56 -3.21 8.48 0.85
C ALA A 56 -3.08 7.86 -0.55
N THR A 57 -1.86 7.49 -0.97
CA THR A 57 -1.62 6.89 -2.29
C THR A 57 -2.29 5.50 -2.45
N PRO A 58 -2.08 4.52 -1.55
CA PRO A 58 -2.86 3.29 -1.55
C PRO A 58 -4.38 3.51 -1.54
N ALA A 59 -4.87 4.43 -0.72
CA ALA A 59 -6.29 4.76 -0.66
C ALA A 59 -6.81 5.27 -2.00
N ALA A 60 -6.05 6.13 -2.68
CA ALA A 60 -6.38 6.65 -4.01
C ALA A 60 -6.38 5.54 -5.08
N VAL A 61 -5.38 4.66 -5.10
CA VAL A 61 -5.33 3.51 -6.03
C VAL A 61 -6.56 2.62 -5.86
N TRP A 62 -6.94 2.34 -4.62
CA TRP A 62 -8.15 1.57 -4.33
C TRP A 62 -9.42 2.26 -4.83
N GLU A 63 -9.57 3.56 -4.59
CA GLU A 63 -10.74 4.29 -5.08
C GLU A 63 -10.80 4.35 -6.60
N ILE A 64 -9.64 4.39 -7.29
CA ILE A 64 -9.57 4.25 -8.75
C ILE A 64 -10.07 2.87 -9.19
N ILE A 65 -9.60 1.78 -8.58
CA ILE A 65 -10.04 0.40 -8.87
C ILE A 65 -11.56 0.27 -8.72
N LYS A 66 -12.12 0.78 -7.61
CA LYS A 66 -13.56 0.77 -7.35
C LYS A 66 -14.35 1.54 -8.40
N ARG A 67 -13.94 2.78 -8.70
CA ARG A 67 -14.62 3.63 -9.69
C ARG A 67 -14.52 3.08 -11.12
N ALA A 68 -13.48 2.30 -11.40
CA ALA A 68 -13.33 1.59 -12.66
C ALA A 68 -14.21 0.32 -12.76
N GLY A 69 -14.89 -0.09 -11.68
CA GLY A 69 -15.73 -1.30 -11.68
C GLY A 69 -14.93 -2.60 -11.78
N ILE A 70 -13.65 -2.58 -11.37
CA ILE A 70 -12.79 -3.77 -11.41
C ILE A 70 -13.08 -4.63 -10.18
N GLU A 71 -13.58 -5.85 -10.41
CA GLU A 71 -13.76 -6.85 -9.36
C GLU A 71 -12.38 -7.37 -8.89
N THR A 72 -12.11 -7.25 -7.60
CA THR A 72 -10.85 -7.72 -6.99
C THR A 72 -10.98 -9.07 -6.29
N VAL A 73 -12.19 -9.43 -5.84
CA VAL A 73 -12.47 -10.67 -5.12
C VAL A 73 -12.12 -11.89 -5.98
N GLY A 74 -11.36 -12.83 -5.41
CA GLY A 74 -10.90 -14.04 -6.11
C GLY A 74 -9.89 -13.77 -7.23
N LYS A 75 -9.33 -12.55 -7.32
CA LYS A 75 -8.30 -12.21 -8.32
C LYS A 75 -6.91 -12.26 -7.71
N ASN A 76 -5.93 -12.43 -8.59
CA ASN A 76 -4.51 -12.37 -8.27
C ASN A 76 -3.99 -10.98 -8.60
N VAL A 77 -3.41 -10.30 -7.61
CA VAL A 77 -2.84 -8.96 -7.79
C VAL A 77 -1.32 -8.99 -7.61
N LEU A 78 -0.62 -8.40 -8.58
CA LEU A 78 0.82 -8.16 -8.50
C LEU A 78 1.08 -6.71 -8.10
N VAL A 79 1.72 -6.51 -6.95
CA VAL A 79 2.25 -5.21 -6.55
C VAL A 79 3.74 -5.16 -6.87
N ALA A 80 4.09 -4.35 -7.87
CA ALA A 80 5.48 -4.11 -8.25
C ALA A 80 6.08 -2.96 -7.40
N GLY A 81 6.71 -3.31 -6.28
CA GLY A 81 7.34 -2.36 -5.37
C GLY A 81 7.06 -2.70 -3.91
N ARG A 82 8.07 -2.52 -3.05
CA ARG A 82 8.02 -2.85 -1.61
C ARG A 82 8.22 -1.66 -0.68
N SER A 83 7.96 -0.45 -1.16
CA SER A 83 8.11 0.75 -0.35
C SER A 83 7.18 0.67 0.86
N LYS A 84 7.65 1.18 2.00
CA LYS A 84 6.89 1.16 3.26
C LYS A 84 5.65 2.08 3.22
N ASN A 85 5.65 3.05 2.30
CA ASN A 85 4.63 4.09 2.22
C ASN A 85 3.57 3.79 1.13
N VAL A 86 3.92 3.00 0.11
CA VAL A 86 3.02 2.72 -1.03
C VAL A 86 2.87 1.24 -1.29
N GLY A 87 3.96 0.54 -1.64
CA GLY A 87 3.91 -0.85 -2.12
C GLY A 87 3.39 -1.84 -1.08
N MET A 88 3.93 -1.79 0.15
CA MET A 88 3.41 -2.66 1.21
C MET A 88 1.98 -2.28 1.62
N PRO A 89 1.65 -1.00 1.89
CA PRO A 89 0.30 -0.62 2.26
C PRO A 89 -0.79 -0.94 1.21
N ILE A 90 -0.53 -0.77 -0.09
CA ILE A 90 -1.53 -1.15 -1.11
C ILE A 90 -1.73 -2.66 -1.17
N ALA A 91 -0.67 -3.45 -0.98
CA ALA A 91 -0.78 -4.89 -0.91
C ALA A 91 -1.66 -5.35 0.26
N MET A 92 -1.50 -4.70 1.42
CA MET A 92 -2.35 -4.96 2.58
C MET A 92 -3.79 -4.54 2.31
N LEU A 93 -4.00 -3.35 1.74
CA LEU A 93 -5.33 -2.82 1.45
C LEU A 93 -6.13 -3.67 0.45
N LEU A 94 -5.44 -4.31 -0.50
CA LEU A 94 -6.04 -5.23 -1.46
C LEU A 94 -6.36 -6.59 -0.83
N HIS A 95 -5.67 -6.96 0.25
CA HIS A 95 -5.87 -8.21 0.98
C HIS A 95 -7.04 -8.14 1.98
N THR A 96 -7.60 -6.95 2.25
CA THR A 96 -8.72 -6.80 3.19
C THR A 96 -10.06 -6.75 2.48
N ASP A 97 -11.13 -7.16 3.17
CA ASP A 97 -12.52 -6.99 2.70
C ASP A 97 -13.10 -5.60 3.04
N ARG A 98 -12.34 -4.80 3.83
CA ARG A 98 -12.68 -3.49 4.42
C ARG A 98 -13.89 -3.45 5.34
N HIS A 99 -14.63 -4.54 5.50
CA HIS A 99 -15.66 -4.66 6.51
C HIS A 99 -15.06 -4.96 7.89
N HIS A 100 -13.75 -5.25 7.96
CA HIS A 100 -13.07 -5.66 9.20
C HIS A 100 -13.70 -6.94 9.77
N GLU A 101 -14.38 -7.70 8.92
CA GLU A 101 -15.24 -8.83 9.28
C GLU A 101 -14.74 -10.14 8.70
N ARG A 102 -14.07 -10.13 7.53
CA ARG A 102 -13.54 -11.33 6.87
C ARG A 102 -12.17 -11.08 6.23
N PRO A 103 -11.31 -12.11 6.13
CA PRO A 103 -10.11 -12.04 5.30
C PRO A 103 -10.51 -11.74 3.85
N GLY A 104 -9.84 -10.80 3.18
CA GLY A 104 -10.10 -10.52 1.77
C GLY A 104 -9.67 -11.70 0.89
N GLU A 105 -10.51 -12.05 -0.09
CA GLU A 105 -10.29 -13.22 -0.97
C GLU A 105 -9.34 -12.89 -2.14
N VAL A 106 -8.39 -11.97 -1.94
CA VAL A 106 -7.44 -11.53 -2.95
C VAL A 106 -6.06 -12.09 -2.65
N GLU A 107 -5.51 -12.85 -3.59
CA GLU A 107 -4.12 -13.30 -3.52
C GLU A 107 -3.21 -12.17 -4.00
N THR A 108 -2.39 -11.64 -3.10
CA THR A 108 -1.50 -10.53 -3.40
C THR A 108 -0.04 -10.97 -3.37
N VAL A 109 0.68 -10.74 -4.47
CA VAL A 109 2.12 -10.99 -4.58
C VAL A 109 2.86 -9.65 -4.64
N VAL A 110 3.80 -9.43 -3.73
CA VAL A 110 4.66 -8.23 -3.72
C VAL A 110 6.01 -8.58 -4.36
N TRP A 111 6.42 -7.82 -5.38
CA TRP A 111 7.66 -8.05 -6.12
C TRP A 111 8.66 -6.90 -5.99
N ASN A 112 9.95 -7.24 -6.02
CA ASN A 112 11.07 -6.29 -6.01
C ASN A 112 11.96 -6.53 -7.23
N SER A 113 12.18 -5.48 -8.02
CA SER A 113 12.98 -5.50 -9.25
C SER A 113 14.43 -5.93 -9.05
N ARG A 114 14.97 -5.80 -7.84
CA ARG A 114 16.36 -6.14 -7.52
C ARG A 114 16.66 -7.65 -7.45
N TYR A 115 15.65 -8.51 -7.50
CA TYR A 115 15.81 -9.97 -7.47
C TYR A 115 15.35 -10.62 -8.79
N PRO A 116 16.25 -10.83 -9.77
CA PRO A 116 15.93 -11.51 -11.03
C PRO A 116 15.74 -13.03 -10.85
N PHE A 117 16.11 -13.61 -9.70
CA PHE A 117 16.09 -15.04 -9.42
C PHE A 117 14.68 -15.63 -9.27
N CYS A 118 13.65 -14.82 -9.02
CA CYS A 118 12.26 -15.28 -8.94
C CYS A 118 11.59 -15.49 -10.32
N ARG A 119 12.29 -15.26 -11.45
CA ARG A 119 11.71 -15.43 -12.80
C ARG A 119 11.20 -16.85 -13.08
N PRO A 120 11.94 -17.95 -12.77
CA PRO A 120 11.47 -19.30 -13.07
C PRO A 120 10.28 -19.72 -12.20
N TRP A 121 10.27 -19.30 -10.94
CA TRP A 121 9.17 -19.56 -10.01
C TRP A 121 7.90 -18.79 -10.40
N MET A 122 8.00 -17.50 -10.72
CA MET A 122 6.85 -16.71 -11.19
C MET A 122 6.17 -17.31 -12.43
N MET A 123 6.93 -17.93 -13.34
CA MET A 123 6.34 -18.57 -14.52
C MET A 123 5.46 -19.79 -14.19
N HIS A 124 5.62 -20.37 -13.00
CA HIS A 124 4.82 -21.52 -12.57
C HIS A 124 3.60 -21.13 -11.73
N VAL A 125 3.65 -20.00 -11.01
CA VAL A 125 2.56 -19.58 -10.09
C VAL A 125 1.69 -18.45 -10.65
N MET A 126 2.19 -17.63 -11.58
CA MET A 126 1.39 -16.55 -12.17
C MET A 126 0.63 -17.03 -13.41
N PRO A 127 -0.63 -16.63 -13.61
CA PRO A 127 -1.33 -16.82 -14.88
C PRO A 127 -0.50 -16.27 -16.05
N LEU A 128 -0.48 -16.99 -17.18
CA LEU A 128 0.28 -16.65 -18.40
C LEU A 128 0.07 -15.19 -18.86
N GLN A 129 -1.11 -14.62 -18.62
CA GLN A 129 -1.45 -13.24 -18.94
C GLN A 129 -0.62 -12.21 -18.15
N CYS A 130 -0.36 -12.47 -16.86
CA CYS A 130 0.50 -11.60 -16.04
C CYS A 130 1.97 -11.67 -16.49
N GLN A 131 2.42 -12.87 -16.89
CA GLN A 131 3.78 -13.06 -17.39
C GLN A 131 4.00 -12.27 -18.69
N ALA A 132 3.04 -12.34 -19.61
CA ALA A 132 3.07 -11.59 -20.86
C ALA A 132 3.10 -10.08 -20.64
N TRP A 133 2.34 -9.56 -19.67
CA TRP A 133 2.33 -8.14 -19.33
C TRP A 133 3.68 -7.67 -18.76
N ILE A 134 4.28 -8.40 -17.81
CA ILE A 134 5.61 -8.06 -17.25
C ILE A 134 6.68 -8.07 -18.34
N HIS A 135 6.65 -9.06 -19.24
CA HIS A 135 7.58 -9.14 -20.37
C HIS A 135 7.40 -7.99 -21.37
N ARG A 136 6.20 -7.40 -21.47
CA ARG A 136 5.93 -6.23 -22.30
C ARG A 136 6.46 -4.96 -21.63
N VAL A 137 6.10 -4.71 -20.37
CA VAL A 137 6.54 -3.53 -19.61
C VAL A 137 8.06 -3.44 -19.51
N LYS A 138 8.78 -4.57 -19.35
CA LYS A 138 10.25 -4.60 -19.31
C LYS A 138 10.96 -4.36 -20.65
N ARG A 139 10.25 -4.39 -21.78
CA ARG A 139 10.83 -4.00 -23.07
C ARG A 139 10.71 -2.49 -23.33
N ASP A 140 9.79 -1.84 -22.63
CA ASP A 140 9.45 -0.43 -22.82
C ASP A 140 10.15 0.49 -21.79
N VAL A 141 11.06 -0.05 -20.96
CA VAL A 141 11.93 0.64 -20.00
C VAL A 141 13.36 0.16 -20.16
#